data_AF-A0A1F2TKM9-F1
#
_entry.id   AF-A0A1F2TKM9-F1
#
_cell.length_a   1.000
_cell.length_b   1.000
_cell.length_c   1.000
_cell.angle_alpha   90.00
_cell.angle_beta   90.00
_cell.angle_gamma   90.00
#
_symmetry.space_group_name_H-M   'P 1'
#
loop_
_entity.id
_entity.type
_entity.pdbx_description
1 polymer ?
#
loop_
_entity_poly.entity_id
_entity_poly.type
_entity_poly.pdbx_seq_one_letter_code
_entity_poly.pdbx_strand_id
1 'polypeptide(L)'
;MPELRPVDPYHGVFMHTAVAGGGSQLSRHPEAPATLPDPDTGRALQIATVEVSGAICPACARKTQGGFISFVSDLRLVFACPNCRSMLWLDGA
;
A
#
# COMPACT_ATOMS: atom_id res chain seq x y z
N MET A 1 3.43 16.04 -24.82
CA MET A 1 2.66 14.83 -24.47
C MET A 1 2.99 14.54 -23.01
N PRO A 2 2.04 14.63 -22.05
CA PRO A 2 2.38 14.33 -20.67
C PRO A 2 2.68 12.84 -20.59
N GLU A 3 3.92 12.52 -20.24
CA GLU A 3 4.36 11.17 -19.98
C GLU A 3 3.47 10.61 -18.86
N LEU A 4 2.69 9.58 -19.17
CA LEU A 4 2.03 8.75 -18.16
C LEU A 4 3.15 8.11 -17.33
N ARG A 5 3.67 8.87 -16.35
CA ARG A 5 4.52 8.34 -15.29
C ARG A 5 3.77 7.12 -14.76
N PRO A 6 4.37 5.92 -14.74
CA PRO A 6 3.73 4.80 -14.10
C PRO A 6 3.41 5.25 -12.68
N VAL A 7 2.12 5.40 -12.40
CA VAL A 7 1.64 5.79 -11.07
C VAL A 7 2.15 4.69 -10.17
N ASP A 8 3.05 5.06 -9.26
CA ASP A 8 3.61 4.09 -8.34
C ASP A 8 2.43 3.36 -7.66
N PRO A 9 2.34 2.02 -7.78
CA PRO A 9 1.16 1.28 -7.33
C PRO A 9 0.99 1.31 -5.81
N TYR A 10 1.97 1.87 -5.09
CA TYR A 10 1.97 2.09 -3.66
C TYR A 10 1.94 3.57 -3.29
N HIS A 11 1.71 4.46 -4.27
CA HIS A 11 1.71 5.92 -4.13
C HIS A 11 2.95 6.47 -3.40
N GLY A 12 4.10 5.79 -3.50
CA GLY A 12 5.33 6.17 -2.80
C GLY A 12 5.31 5.90 -1.29
N VAL A 13 4.29 5.22 -0.75
CA VAL A 13 4.22 4.82 0.66
C VAL A 13 5.09 3.60 0.95
N PHE A 14 5.12 2.66 0.01
CA PHE A 14 5.92 1.44 0.10
C PHE A 14 6.92 1.33 -1.03
N MET A 15 8.11 0.83 -0.71
CA MET A 15 9.09 0.34 -1.67
C MET A 15 8.92 -1.15 -1.83
N HIS A 16 8.79 -1.59 -3.08
CA HIS A 16 8.82 -3.00 -3.43
C HIS A 16 10.25 -3.44 -3.67
N THR A 17 10.67 -4.45 -2.92
CA THR A 17 12.00 -5.06 -3.05
C THR A 17 11.82 -6.52 -3.40
N ALA A 18 12.44 -6.93 -4.52
CA ALA A 18 12.57 -8.34 -4.85
C ALA A 18 13.61 -8.97 -3.93
N VAL A 19 13.24 -10.05 -3.25
CA VAL A 19 14.14 -10.79 -2.36
C VAL A 19 14.80 -11.92 -3.16
N ALA A 20 16.12 -12.05 -3.04
CA ALA A 20 16.86 -13.15 -3.64
C ALA A 20 16.30 -14.50 -3.12
N GLY A 21 15.70 -15.30 -4.01
CA GLY A 21 14.94 -16.50 -3.65
C GLY A 21 13.50 -16.53 -4.15
N GLY A 22 13.06 -15.53 -4.92
CA GLY A 22 11.73 -15.50 -5.54
C GLY A 22 10.64 -14.91 -4.65
N GLY A 23 11.01 -14.38 -3.49
CA GLY A 23 10.13 -13.62 -2.62
C GLY A 23 10.01 -12.16 -3.07
N SER A 24 8.91 -11.52 -2.71
CA SER A 24 8.73 -10.08 -2.86
C SER A 24 8.29 -9.52 -1.51
N GLN A 25 8.94 -8.45 -1.07
CA GLN A 25 8.68 -7.82 0.22
C GLN A 25 8.45 -6.33 0.02
N LEU A 26 7.58 -5.76 0.85
CA LEU A 26 7.44 -4.31 0.97
C LEU A 26 8.30 -3.79 2.11
N SER A 27 8.82 -2.59 1.94
CA SER A 27 9.44 -1.79 3.00
C SER A 27 8.80 -0.42 3.00
N ARG A 28 8.74 0.23 4.15
CA ARG A 28 8.23 1.60 4.23
C ARG A 28 9.17 2.53 3.46
N HIS A 29 8.62 3.38 2.60
CA HIS A 29 9.41 4.40 1.93
C HIS A 29 9.87 5.45 2.96
N PRO A 30 11.16 5.85 2.99
CA PRO A 30 11.65 6.82 3.96
C PRO A 30 10.96 8.19 3.83
N GLU A 31 10.63 8.56 2.60
CA GLU A 31 9.87 9.78 2.25
C GLU A 31 8.41 9.44 1.92
N ALA A 32 7.80 8.50 2.65
CA ALA A 32 6.40 8.17 2.44
C ALA A 32 5.52 9.44 2.56
N PRO A 33 4.61 9.68 1.61
CA PRO A 33 3.73 10.84 1.68
C PRO A 33 2.87 10.77 2.95
N ALA A 34 2.55 11.94 3.50
CA ALA A 34 1.66 12.03 4.67
C ALA A 34 0.19 11.82 4.31
N THR A 35 -0.15 11.72 3.04
CA THR A 35 -1.52 11.58 2.55
C THR A 35 -1.62 10.56 1.41
N LEU A 36 -2.80 9.94 1.27
CA LEU A 36 -3.18 9.15 0.11
C LEU A 36 -4.50 9.66 -0.48
N PRO A 37 -4.67 9.63 -1.82
CA PRO A 37 -5.95 9.93 -2.42
C PRO A 37 -6.96 8.80 -2.14
N ASP A 38 -8.13 9.19 -1.65
CA ASP A 38 -9.30 8.33 -1.54
C ASP A 38 -9.79 7.94 -2.95
N PRO A 39 -9.99 6.64 -3.25
CA PRO A 39 -10.35 6.20 -4.60
C PRO A 39 -11.78 6.61 -5.00
N ASP A 40 -12.69 6.78 -4.03
CA ASP A 40 -14.10 7.09 -4.28
C ASP A 40 -14.33 8.58 -4.49
N THR A 41 -13.66 9.42 -3.70
CA THR A 41 -13.89 10.87 -3.65
C THR A 41 -12.71 11.70 -4.18
N GLY A 42 -11.55 11.08 -4.38
CA GLY A 42 -10.31 11.77 -4.76
C GLY A 42 -9.71 12.65 -3.67
N ARG A 43 -10.29 12.66 -2.46
CA ARG A 43 -9.81 13.49 -1.34
C ARG A 43 -8.52 12.94 -0.76
N ALA A 44 -7.62 13.84 -0.34
CA ALA A 44 -6.40 13.43 0.35
C ALA A 44 -6.72 13.01 1.80
N LEU A 45 -6.62 11.71 2.08
CA LEU A 45 -6.72 11.14 3.42
C LEU A 45 -5.35 11.17 4.09
N GLN A 46 -5.30 11.69 5.32
CA GLN A 46 -4.05 11.77 6.08
C GLN A 46 -3.68 10.41 6.65
N ILE A 47 -2.47 9.95 6.38
CA ILE A 47 -1.95 8.68 6.89
C ILE A 47 -1.66 8.83 8.39
N ALA A 48 -2.24 7.97 9.21
CA ALA A 48 -1.97 7.90 10.64
C ALA A 48 -0.79 6.98 10.92
N THR A 49 -0.74 5.80 10.29
CA THR A 49 0.30 4.81 10.56
C THR A 49 0.58 3.99 9.30
N VAL A 50 1.84 3.60 9.12
CA VAL A 50 2.29 2.69 8.06
C VAL A 50 3.05 1.57 8.75
N GLU A 51 2.57 0.35 8.61
CA GLU A 51 3.18 -0.84 9.22
C GLU A 51 3.48 -1.88 8.16
N VAL A 52 4.67 -2.48 8.17
CA VAL A 52 5.01 -3.60 7.29
C VAL A 52 4.89 -4.89 8.10
N SER A 53 3.99 -5.77 7.70
CA SER A 53 3.71 -7.00 8.43
C SER A 53 3.32 -8.15 7.50
N GLY A 54 3.54 -9.38 7.97
CA GLY A 54 3.20 -10.59 7.25
C GLY A 54 1.71 -10.88 7.32
N ALA A 55 0.99 -10.76 6.21
CA ALA A 55 -0.44 -11.01 6.15
C ALA A 55 -0.83 -11.82 4.90
N ILE A 56 -2.02 -12.41 4.92
CA ILE A 56 -2.61 -13.06 3.76
C ILE A 56 -3.29 -11.98 2.92
N CYS A 57 -2.88 -11.85 1.66
CA CYS A 57 -3.50 -10.90 0.74
C CYS A 57 -4.93 -11.35 0.39
N PRO A 58 -5.95 -10.51 0.56
CA PRO A 58 -7.32 -10.88 0.21
C PRO A 58 -7.55 -11.03 -1.30
N ALA A 59 -6.73 -10.40 -2.16
CA ALA A 59 -6.84 -10.53 -3.62
C ALA A 59 -6.26 -11.84 -4.17
N CYS A 60 -5.07 -12.24 -3.72
CA CYS A 60 -4.38 -13.43 -4.25
C CYS A 60 -4.34 -14.62 -3.29
N ALA A 61 -4.91 -14.49 -2.08
CA ALA A 61 -4.91 -15.51 -1.03
C ALA A 61 -3.51 -16.05 -0.65
N ARG A 62 -2.43 -15.30 -0.96
CA ARG A 62 -1.06 -15.69 -0.62
C ARG A 62 -0.60 -14.97 0.64
N LYS A 63 0.15 -15.68 1.48
CA LYS A 63 0.89 -15.08 2.60
C LYS A 63 2.05 -14.27 2.04
N THR A 64 2.08 -12.99 2.36
CA THR A 64 3.08 -12.04 1.85
C THR A 64 3.54 -11.09 2.94
N GLN A 65 4.76 -10.59 2.81
CA GLN A 65 5.26 -9.51 3.67
C GLN A 65 4.84 -8.17 3.07
N GLY A 66 3.55 -7.86 3.27
CA GLY A 66 2.90 -6.66 2.79
C GLY A 66 2.98 -5.51 3.79
N GLY A 67 2.12 -4.52 3.59
CA GLY A 67 2.03 -3.39 4.50
C GLY A 67 0.60 -2.91 4.68
N PHE A 68 0.32 -2.37 5.85
CA PHE A 68 -0.93 -1.76 6.24
C PHE A 68 -0.76 -0.26 6.38
N ILE A 69 -1.76 0.47 5.93
CA ILE A 69 -1.87 1.92 6.10
C ILE A 69 -3.19 2.20 6.79
N SER A 70 -3.13 2.94 7.89
CA SER A 70 -4.29 3.50 8.57
C SER A 70 -4.34 5.01 8.36
N PHE A 71 -5.53 5.58 8.49
CA PHE A 71 -5.78 7.00 8.24
C PHE A 71 -6.27 7.72 9.49
N VAL A 72 -6.02 9.03 9.55
CA VAL A 72 -6.54 9.89 10.61
C VAL A 72 -8.03 10.12 10.35
N SER A 73 -8.86 9.80 11.34
CA SER A 73 -10.31 10.01 11.29
C SER A 73 -11.05 9.25 10.16
N ASP A 74 -10.44 8.20 9.60
CA ASP A 74 -11.06 7.27 8.66
C ASP A 74 -10.80 5.84 9.13
N LEU A 75 -11.84 5.02 9.20
CA LEU A 75 -11.77 3.65 9.75
C LEU A 75 -11.26 2.63 8.73
N ARG A 76 -11.19 2.99 7.44
CA ARG A 76 -10.71 2.09 6.40
C ARG A 76 -9.21 1.88 6.54
N LEU A 77 -8.77 0.71 6.12
CA LEU A 77 -7.38 0.33 6.08
C LEU A 77 -6.97 0.08 4.64
N VAL A 78 -5.72 0.36 4.30
CA VAL A 78 -5.17 -0.05 3.00
C VAL A 78 -4.13 -1.13 3.22
N PHE A 79 -4.30 -2.26 2.54
CA PHE A 79 -3.31 -3.33 2.49
C PHE A 79 -2.57 -3.31 1.16
N ALA A 80 -1.26 -3.09 1.21
CA ALA A 80 -0.37 -3.19 0.08
C ALA A 80 0.16 -4.63 -0.07
N CYS A 81 -0.08 -5.25 -1.23
CA CYS A 81 0.42 -6.59 -1.51
C CYS A 81 1.61 -6.56 -2.48
N PRO A 82 2.78 -7.13 -2.11
CA PRO A 82 3.96 -7.17 -2.97
C PRO A 82 3.81 -8.10 -4.19
N ASN A 83 2.93 -9.12 -4.10
CA ASN A 83 2.69 -10.07 -5.18
C ASN A 83 1.70 -9.52 -6.21
N CYS A 84 0.60 -8.92 -5.75
CA CYS A 84 -0.38 -8.30 -6.64
C CYS A 84 0.13 -6.99 -7.25
N ARG A 85 1.14 -6.36 -6.63
CA ARG A 85 1.61 -5.02 -6.98
C ARG A 85 0.49 -4.00 -6.97
N SER A 86 -0.32 -4.03 -5.92
CA SER A 86 -1.49 -3.18 -5.77
C SER A 86 -1.83 -2.96 -4.30
N MET A 87 -2.55 -1.88 -4.05
CA MET A 87 -3.14 -1.57 -2.75
C MET A 87 -4.62 -1.90 -2.76
N LEU A 88 -5.06 -2.58 -1.71
CA LEU A 88 -6.44 -2.95 -1.48
C LEU A 88 -7.00 -2.12 -0.34
N TRP A 89 -8.10 -1.42 -0.61
CA TRP A 89 -8.90 -0.78 0.41
C TRP A 89 -9.72 -1.86 1.12
N LEU A 90 -9.58 -1.90 2.43
CA LEU A 90 -10.30 -2.77 3.33
C LEU A 90 -11.27 -1.88 4.09
N ASP A 91 -12.55 -2.19 4.03
CA ASP A 91 -13.53 -1.58 4.90
C ASP A 91 -13.11 -1.86 6.36
N GLY A 92 -13.04 -0.81 7.16
CA GLY A 92 -12.78 -0.92 8.59
C GLY A 92 -13.82 -1.82 9.25
N ALA A 93 -13.38 -2.58 10.26
CA ALA A 93 -14.27 -3.39 11.08
C ALA A 93 -15.25 -2.53 11.89
#